data_AF-A0A5B7CUI6-F1
#
_entry.id   AF-A0A5B7CUI6-F1
#
_cell.length_a   1.000
_cell.length_b   1.000
_cell.length_c   1.000
_cell.angle_alpha   90.00
_cell.angle_beta   90.00
_cell.angle_gamma   90.00
#
_symmetry.space_group_name_H-M   'P 1'
#
loop_
_entity.id
_entity.type
_entity.pdbx_description
1 polymer ?
#
loop_
_entity_poly.entity_id
_entity_poly.type
_entity_poly.pdbx_seq_one_letter_code
_entity_poly.pdbx_strand_id
1 'polypeptide(L)'
;MSDHHAVTCILDAATLPVPPPPPPRFNTRKADWPRFTALLTTLLQTLQPSEDLDEQERNLAQAFHTAAMEAIPVTSYPRRTCSDYWFRDKRMAEMNARLNTTRKLFKKRPTEANRTLLKSVIRHANRVKAEVREEKWIDWCRSLDSHSSLGAMWRKLRTIRGLKPPALPDAQGEAERLAAHFAGRTADHSLTEATKRTLDGLKPDREEYITSVCEEQHATDTPFVPHELTRALKTNSSDTFYLGDYGRPSRSDWPPQLSLSWKSYMSL
;
A
#
# COMPACT_ATOMS: atom_id res chain seq x y z
N MET A 1 -40.90 -23.66 10.04
CA MET A 1 -40.66 -22.99 8.75
C MET A 1 -39.84 -21.75 9.06
N SER A 2 -38.68 -21.60 8.44
CA SER A 2 -37.74 -20.51 8.75
C SER A 2 -38.21 -19.23 8.05
N ASP A 3 -38.42 -18.15 8.81
CA ASP A 3 -38.92 -16.85 8.33
C ASP A 3 -37.84 -15.95 7.72
N HIS A 4 -36.69 -16.53 7.37
CA HIS A 4 -35.57 -15.81 6.78
C HIS A 4 -35.68 -15.79 5.26
N HIS A 5 -36.02 -14.62 4.71
CA HIS A 5 -35.93 -14.38 3.26
C HIS A 5 -34.47 -14.14 2.85
N ALA A 6 -33.97 -14.98 1.95
CA ALA A 6 -32.64 -14.81 1.38
C ALA A 6 -32.62 -13.60 0.43
N VAL A 7 -32.02 -12.50 0.88
CA VAL A 7 -31.78 -11.34 0.02
C VAL A 7 -30.54 -11.64 -0.82
N THR A 8 -30.74 -11.76 -2.13
CA THR A 8 -29.65 -12.00 -3.09
C THR A 8 -29.36 -10.70 -3.83
N CYS A 9 -28.26 -10.03 -3.48
CA CYS A 9 -27.81 -8.84 -4.18
C CYS A 9 -26.81 -9.23 -5.26
N ILE A 10 -27.16 -9.01 -6.53
CA ILE A 10 -26.24 -9.17 -7.66
C ILE A 10 -25.56 -7.81 -7.86
N LEU A 11 -24.30 -7.73 -7.43
CA LEU A 11 -23.47 -6.56 -7.68
C LEU A 11 -22.80 -6.75 -9.04
N ASP A 12 -23.22 -5.96 -10.02
CA ASP A 12 -22.55 -5.81 -11.30
C ASP A 12 -21.33 -4.90 -11.13
N ALA A 13 -20.43 -5.33 -10.24
CA ALA A 13 -19.17 -4.65 -10.03
C ALA A 13 -18.26 -5.05 -11.19
N ALA A 14 -18.19 -4.20 -12.22
CA ALA A 14 -17.10 -4.25 -13.19
C ALA A 14 -15.81 -4.37 -12.39
N THR A 15 -15.16 -5.54 -12.44
CA THR A 15 -13.89 -5.76 -11.78
C THR A 15 -12.97 -4.64 -12.24
N LEU A 16 -12.59 -3.77 -11.31
CA LEU A 16 -11.66 -2.69 -11.62
C LEU A 16 -10.49 -3.32 -12.36
N PRO A 17 -10.13 -2.79 -13.55
CA PRO A 17 -9.07 -3.37 -14.35
C PRO A 17 -7.84 -3.49 -13.45
N VAL A 18 -7.29 -4.70 -13.38
CA VAL A 18 -6.04 -4.92 -12.65
C VAL A 18 -5.04 -3.95 -13.27
N PRO A 19 -4.45 -3.02 -12.49
CA PRO A 19 -3.56 -2.03 -13.06
C PRO A 19 -2.46 -2.76 -13.83
N PRO A 20 -2.08 -2.27 -15.02
CA PRO A 20 -1.04 -2.88 -15.81
C PRO A 20 0.21 -3.01 -14.93
N PRO A 21 0.97 -4.11 -15.05
CA PRO A 21 2.20 -4.23 -14.29
C PRO A 21 3.12 -3.06 -14.65
N PRO A 22 3.89 -2.52 -13.69
CA PRO A 22 4.77 -1.38 -13.96
C PRO A 22 5.72 -1.69 -15.12
N PRO A 23 6.22 -0.69 -15.86
CA PRO A 23 7.19 -0.96 -16.92
C PRO A 23 8.40 -1.71 -16.34
N PRO A 24 8.91 -2.72 -17.05
CA PRO A 24 9.99 -3.55 -16.55
C PRO A 24 11.29 -2.71 -16.54
N ARG A 25 12.06 -2.77 -15.46
CA ARG A 25 13.23 -1.90 -15.24
C ARG A 25 14.52 -2.59 -15.68
N PHE A 26 15.53 -1.84 -16.13
CA PHE A 26 16.85 -2.42 -16.39
C PHE A 26 17.48 -2.98 -15.11
N ASN A 27 17.99 -4.21 -15.16
CA ASN A 27 18.72 -4.83 -14.05
C ASN A 27 20.21 -4.54 -14.16
N THR A 28 20.62 -3.36 -13.70
CA THR A 28 22.02 -2.90 -13.74
C THR A 28 22.99 -3.82 -13.01
N ARG A 29 22.52 -4.62 -12.04
CA ARG A 29 23.35 -5.63 -11.33
C ARG A 29 23.74 -6.82 -12.21
N LYS A 30 22.95 -7.12 -13.24
CA LYS A 30 23.20 -8.20 -14.20
C LYS A 30 23.63 -7.68 -15.56
N ALA A 31 23.95 -6.39 -15.66
CA ALA A 31 24.41 -5.78 -16.90
C ALA A 31 25.76 -6.34 -17.33
N ASP A 32 25.90 -6.58 -18.63
CA ASP A 32 27.18 -6.83 -19.28
C ASP A 32 27.79 -5.48 -19.69
N TRP A 33 28.45 -4.81 -18.73
CA TRP A 33 29.06 -3.50 -18.96
C TRP A 33 30.12 -3.51 -20.08
N PRO A 34 31.00 -4.52 -20.20
CA PRO A 34 31.92 -4.61 -21.34
C PRO A 34 31.19 -4.63 -22.69
N ARG A 35 30.14 -5.43 -22.84
CA ARG A 35 29.33 -5.46 -24.05
C ARG A 35 28.62 -4.14 -24.30
N PHE A 36 28.06 -3.53 -23.26
CA PHE A 36 27.42 -2.21 -23.35
C PHE A 36 28.37 -1.16 -23.90
N THR A 37 29.58 -1.06 -23.33
CA THR A 37 30.58 -0.09 -23.75
C THR A 37 31.02 -0.33 -25.19
N ALA A 38 31.28 -1.58 -25.57
CA ALA A 38 31.67 -1.91 -26.95
C ALA A 38 30.59 -1.50 -27.96
N LEU A 39 29.33 -1.86 -27.70
CA LEU A 39 28.20 -1.48 -28.57
C LEU A 39 28.02 0.03 -28.63
N LEU A 40 28.08 0.72 -27.50
CA LEU A 40 27.94 2.17 -27.45
C LEU A 40 29.05 2.87 -28.24
N THR A 41 30.31 2.45 -28.08
CA THR A 41 31.43 3.01 -28.84
C THR A 41 31.24 2.81 -30.35
N THR A 42 30.81 1.63 -30.79
CA THR A 42 30.51 1.39 -32.21
C THR A 42 29.38 2.29 -32.72
N LEU A 43 28.29 2.42 -31.98
CA LEU A 43 27.16 3.28 -32.38
C LEU A 43 27.57 4.75 -32.46
N LEU A 44 28.34 5.24 -31.48
CA LEU A 44 28.81 6.63 -31.47
C LEU A 44 29.81 6.92 -32.59
N GLN A 45 30.64 5.95 -33.00
CA GLN A 45 31.55 6.10 -34.15
C GLN A 45 30.80 6.21 -35.49
N THR A 46 29.61 5.63 -35.57
CA THR A 46 28.76 5.70 -36.77
C THR A 46 27.84 6.92 -36.82
N LEU A 47 27.65 7.61 -35.69
CA LEU A 47 26.82 8.82 -35.65
C LEU A 47 27.47 9.93 -36.49
N GLN A 48 26.70 10.47 -37.44
CA GLN A 48 27.07 11.68 -38.15
C GLN A 48 26.69 12.91 -37.33
N PRO A 49 27.54 13.94 -37.24
CA PRO A 49 27.18 15.18 -36.59
C PRO A 49 26.05 15.87 -37.40
N SER A 50 24.89 16.06 -36.76
CA SER A 50 23.79 16.89 -37.30
C SER A 50 24.02 18.36 -36.92
N GLU A 51 23.56 19.32 -37.73
CA GLU A 51 23.59 20.74 -37.34
C GLU A 51 22.47 21.10 -36.34
N ASP A 52 21.42 20.27 -36.27
CA ASP A 52 20.33 20.41 -35.32
C ASP A 52 20.65 19.71 -33.99
N LEU A 53 20.70 20.51 -32.91
CA LEU A 53 20.98 20.03 -31.55
C LEU A 53 19.93 19.05 -31.05
N ASP A 54 18.65 19.25 -31.40
CA ASP A 54 17.58 18.35 -30.97
C ASP A 54 17.72 16.98 -31.64
N GLU A 55 18.14 16.98 -32.91
CA GLU A 55 18.43 15.75 -33.66
C GLU A 55 19.67 15.04 -33.12
N GLN A 56 20.71 15.79 -32.73
CA GLN A 56 21.89 15.21 -32.07
C GLN A 56 21.51 14.55 -30.73
N GLU A 57 20.69 15.20 -29.91
CA GLU A 57 20.22 14.66 -28.64
C GLU A 57 19.43 13.36 -28.85
N ARG A 58 18.48 13.36 -29.79
CA ARG A 58 17.67 12.17 -30.12
C ARG A 58 18.54 10.99 -30.53
N ASN A 59 19.50 11.23 -31.43
CA ASN A 59 20.41 10.19 -31.91
C ASN A 59 21.31 9.63 -30.80
N LEU A 60 21.79 10.51 -29.91
CA LEU A 60 22.58 10.10 -28.74
C LEU A 60 21.74 9.23 -27.80
N ALA A 61 20.55 9.70 -27.42
CA ALA A 61 19.63 8.99 -26.54
C ALA A 61 19.26 7.61 -27.12
N GLN A 62 19.04 7.52 -28.43
CA GLN A 62 18.73 6.27 -29.12
C GLN A 62 19.92 5.31 -29.13
N ALA A 63 21.15 5.79 -29.29
CA ALA A 63 22.34 4.96 -29.19
C ALA A 63 22.49 4.35 -27.79
N PHE A 64 22.31 5.16 -26.74
CA PHE A 64 22.28 4.69 -25.35
C PHE A 64 21.20 3.65 -25.11
N HIS A 65 19.99 3.91 -25.60
CA HIS A 65 18.86 3.01 -25.42
C HIS A 65 19.10 1.66 -26.12
N THR A 66 19.61 1.67 -27.34
CA THR A 66 19.91 0.47 -28.13
C THR A 66 20.99 -0.37 -27.46
N ALA A 67 22.09 0.25 -27.02
CA ALA A 67 23.14 -0.46 -26.29
C ALA A 67 22.63 -1.04 -24.95
N ALA A 68 21.78 -0.30 -24.23
CA ALA A 68 21.19 -0.75 -22.97
C ALA A 68 20.25 -1.95 -23.17
N MET A 69 19.42 -1.93 -24.22
CA MET A 69 18.50 -3.02 -24.54
C MET A 69 19.22 -4.34 -24.85
N GLU A 70 20.41 -4.28 -25.45
CA GLU A 70 21.20 -5.46 -25.77
C GLU A 70 22.04 -5.99 -24.60
N ALA A 71 22.61 -5.09 -23.81
CA ALA A 71 23.61 -5.45 -22.81
C ALA A 71 23.05 -5.54 -21.37
N ILE A 72 21.89 -4.93 -21.11
CA ILE A 72 21.29 -4.88 -19.77
C ILE A 72 19.99 -5.70 -19.76
N PRO A 73 19.95 -6.85 -19.08
CA PRO A 73 18.73 -7.63 -18.99
C PRO A 73 17.68 -6.86 -18.20
N VAL A 74 16.43 -6.93 -18.65
CA VAL A 74 15.31 -6.29 -17.97
C VAL A 74 14.87 -7.14 -16.77
N THR A 75 14.54 -6.50 -15.64
CA THR A 75 14.02 -7.18 -14.45
C THR A 75 12.73 -7.91 -14.80
N SER A 76 12.74 -9.23 -14.61
CA SER A 76 11.51 -10.02 -14.61
C SER A 76 10.59 -9.51 -13.48
N TYR A 77 9.30 -9.41 -13.77
CA TYR A 77 8.29 -9.13 -12.75
C TYR A 77 8.47 -10.09 -11.58
N PRO A 78 8.65 -9.58 -10.34
CA PRO A 78 8.64 -10.46 -9.18
C PRO A 78 7.32 -11.21 -9.20
N ARG A 79 7.38 -12.55 -9.29
CA ARG A 79 6.17 -13.39 -9.16
C ARG A 79 5.50 -12.93 -7.88
N ARG A 80 4.22 -12.55 -7.98
CA ARG A 80 3.42 -12.11 -6.84
C ARG A 80 3.38 -13.28 -5.85
N THR A 81 4.31 -13.32 -4.91
CA THR A 81 4.24 -14.20 -3.76
C THR A 81 3.20 -13.58 -2.84
N CYS A 82 1.93 -13.91 -3.06
CA CYS A 82 1.03 -13.82 -1.93
C CYS A 82 1.57 -14.83 -0.92
N SER A 83 2.05 -14.32 0.20
CA SER A 83 2.47 -15.23 1.24
C SER A 83 1.22 -15.83 1.85
N ASP A 84 1.12 -17.14 1.70
CA ASP A 84 0.10 -18.05 2.23
C ASP A 84 0.13 -18.14 3.78
N TYR A 85 0.45 -17.02 4.46
CA TYR A 85 0.59 -16.96 5.91
C TYR A 85 -0.71 -17.34 6.65
N TRP A 86 -1.88 -17.10 6.04
CA TRP A 86 -3.17 -17.27 6.71
C TRP A 86 -3.53 -18.73 7.02
N PHE A 87 -2.88 -19.70 6.38
CA PHE A 87 -3.15 -21.13 6.59
C PHE A 87 -1.92 -21.93 7.02
N ARG A 88 -0.84 -21.31 7.53
CA ARG A 88 0.39 -22.02 7.95
C ARG A 88 0.09 -23.19 8.90
N ASP A 89 0.53 -24.39 8.49
CA ASP A 89 0.32 -25.64 9.21
C ASP A 89 1.54 -26.54 9.07
N LYS A 90 1.88 -27.30 10.11
CA LYS A 90 3.00 -28.25 10.11
C LYS A 90 2.81 -29.35 9.05
N ARG A 91 1.57 -29.82 8.83
CA ARG A 91 1.23 -30.82 7.81
C ARG A 91 1.61 -30.36 6.41
N MET A 92 1.42 -29.07 6.10
CA MET A 92 1.83 -28.51 4.81
C MET A 92 3.34 -28.42 4.65
N ALA A 93 4.06 -28.05 5.71
CA ALA A 93 5.52 -28.02 5.70
C ALA A 93 6.09 -29.43 5.44
N GLU A 94 5.52 -30.44 6.10
CA GLU A 94 5.86 -31.84 5.88
C GLU A 94 5.58 -32.29 4.44
N MET A 95 4.39 -31.99 3.90
CA MET A 95 4.06 -32.35 2.51
C MET A 95 4.96 -31.65 1.49
N ASN A 96 5.34 -30.39 1.73
CA ASN A 96 6.30 -29.69 0.88
C ASN A 96 7.70 -30.33 0.96
N ALA A 97 8.14 -30.77 2.14
CA ALA A 97 9.39 -31.50 2.30
C ALA A 97 9.36 -32.84 1.53
N ARG A 98 8.29 -33.62 1.68
CA ARG A 98 8.09 -34.88 0.93
C ARG A 98 8.10 -34.64 -0.58
N LEU A 99 7.36 -33.64 -1.07
CA LEU A 99 7.37 -33.24 -2.49
C LEU A 99 8.77 -32.90 -3.00
N ASN A 100 9.53 -32.13 -2.24
CA ASN A 100 10.89 -31.74 -2.62
C ASN A 100 11.81 -32.96 -2.68
N THR A 101 11.72 -33.88 -1.72
CA THR A 101 12.48 -35.13 -1.71
C THR A 101 12.14 -35.99 -2.92
N THR A 102 10.86 -36.22 -3.21
CA THR A 102 10.43 -37.05 -4.35
C THR A 102 10.77 -36.40 -5.70
N ARG A 103 10.67 -35.07 -5.83
CA ARG A 103 11.13 -34.33 -7.02
C ARG A 103 12.62 -34.49 -7.24
N LYS A 104 13.43 -34.37 -6.18
CA LYS A 104 14.88 -34.59 -6.24
C LYS A 104 15.20 -36.03 -6.66
N LEU A 105 14.49 -37.01 -6.11
CA LEU A 105 14.64 -38.42 -6.49
C LEU A 105 14.34 -38.65 -7.97
N PHE A 106 13.20 -38.15 -8.46
CA PHE A 106 12.82 -38.28 -9.87
C PHE A 106 13.82 -37.57 -10.80
N LYS A 107 14.29 -36.37 -10.43
CA LYS A 107 15.31 -35.63 -11.21
C LYS A 107 16.64 -36.40 -11.29
N LYS A 108 17.03 -37.11 -10.23
CA LYS A 108 18.24 -37.95 -10.21
C LYS A 108 18.05 -39.28 -10.96
N ARG A 109 16.86 -39.86 -10.87
CA ARG A 109 16.53 -41.19 -11.42
C ARG A 109 15.14 -41.16 -12.07
N PRO A 110 15.04 -40.81 -13.36
CA PRO A 110 13.76 -40.69 -14.06
C PRO A 110 13.25 -42.07 -14.50
N THR A 111 12.76 -42.87 -13.55
CA THR A 111 12.12 -44.16 -13.81
C THR A 111 10.59 -44.04 -13.72
N GLU A 112 9.85 -44.95 -14.37
CA GLU A 112 8.37 -44.92 -14.32
C GLU A 112 7.83 -45.16 -12.90
N ALA A 113 8.50 -46.00 -12.10
CA ALA A 113 8.19 -46.16 -10.68
C ALA A 113 8.32 -44.84 -9.90
N ASN A 114 9.41 -44.08 -10.12
CA ASN A 114 9.61 -42.78 -9.48
C ASN A 114 8.62 -41.72 -9.98
N ARG A 115 8.20 -41.80 -11.26
CA ARG A 115 7.16 -40.94 -11.83
C ARG A 115 5.82 -41.19 -11.15
N THR A 116 5.43 -42.45 -10.97
CA THR A 116 4.19 -42.86 -10.29
C THR A 116 4.22 -42.43 -8.83
N LEU A 117 5.33 -42.62 -8.13
CA LEU A 117 5.53 -42.14 -6.77
C LEU A 117 5.36 -40.62 -6.69
N LEU A 118 5.99 -39.86 -7.60
CA LEU A 118 5.86 -38.41 -7.64
C LEU A 118 4.40 -37.97 -7.84
N LYS A 119 3.68 -38.59 -8.78
CA LYS A 119 2.25 -38.30 -9.01
C LYS A 119 1.40 -38.62 -7.77
N SER A 120 1.68 -39.73 -7.09
CA SER A 120 1.01 -40.11 -5.83
C SER A 120 1.23 -39.07 -4.74
N VAL A 121 2.48 -38.68 -4.51
CA VAL A 121 2.84 -37.67 -3.50
C VAL A 121 2.24 -36.30 -3.84
N ILE A 122 2.22 -35.89 -5.12
CA ILE A 122 1.54 -34.66 -5.56
C ILE A 122 0.06 -34.69 -5.22
N ARG A 123 -0.64 -35.78 -5.54
CA ARG A 123 -2.07 -35.93 -5.27
C ARG A 123 -2.35 -35.85 -3.77
N HIS A 124 -1.58 -36.59 -2.97
CA HIS A 124 -1.73 -36.57 -1.52
C HIS A 124 -1.43 -35.18 -0.93
N ALA A 125 -0.34 -34.54 -1.35
CA ALA A 125 0.01 -33.20 -0.89
C ALA A 125 -1.07 -32.16 -1.25
N ASN A 126 -1.67 -32.26 -2.44
CA ASN A 126 -2.76 -31.37 -2.84
C ASN A 126 -4.02 -31.58 -1.99
N ARG A 127 -4.35 -32.83 -1.66
CA ARG A 127 -5.46 -33.16 -0.76
C ARG A 127 -5.24 -32.56 0.64
N VAL A 128 -4.10 -32.81 1.25
CA VAL A 128 -3.76 -32.25 2.59
C VAL A 128 -3.77 -30.71 2.57
N LYS A 129 -3.26 -30.08 1.50
CA LYS A 129 -3.32 -28.62 1.34
C LYS A 129 -4.75 -28.09 1.19
N ALA A 130 -5.67 -28.87 0.62
CA ALA A 130 -7.08 -28.49 0.54
C ALA A 130 -7.73 -28.60 1.92
N GLU A 131 -7.55 -29.73 2.61
CA GLU A 131 -8.07 -29.97 3.97
C GLU A 131 -7.62 -28.89 4.95
N VAL A 132 -6.31 -28.57 4.99
CA VAL A 132 -5.78 -27.52 5.86
C VAL A 132 -6.37 -26.14 5.54
N ARG A 133 -6.55 -25.81 4.26
CA ARG A 133 -7.14 -24.51 3.86
C ARG A 133 -8.60 -24.42 4.29
N GLU A 134 -9.34 -25.51 4.13
CA GLU A 134 -10.74 -25.61 4.54
C GLU A 134 -10.89 -25.49 6.07
N GLU A 135 -10.10 -26.25 6.84
CA GLU A 135 -10.09 -26.17 8.30
C GLU A 135 -9.80 -24.74 8.77
N LYS A 136 -8.76 -24.09 8.23
CA LYS A 136 -8.39 -22.72 8.61
C LYS A 136 -9.42 -21.68 8.18
N TRP A 137 -10.10 -21.91 7.06
CA TRP A 137 -11.21 -21.08 6.63
C TRP A 137 -12.39 -21.19 7.60
N ILE A 138 -12.79 -22.41 7.93
CA ILE A 138 -13.88 -22.68 8.88
C ILE A 138 -13.55 -22.11 10.26
N ASP A 139 -12.33 -22.31 10.77
CA ASP A 139 -11.87 -21.74 12.04
C ASP A 139 -11.96 -20.21 12.05
N TRP A 140 -11.57 -19.57 10.94
CA TRP A 140 -11.70 -18.13 10.81
C TRP A 140 -13.17 -17.68 10.80
N CYS A 141 -14.04 -18.34 10.03
CA CYS A 141 -15.47 -18.06 10.03
C CYS A 141 -16.10 -18.22 11.43
N ARG A 142 -15.67 -19.23 12.20
CA ARG A 142 -16.10 -19.45 13.59
C ARG A 142 -15.61 -18.37 14.55
N SER A 143 -14.48 -17.73 14.25
CA SER A 143 -13.95 -16.62 15.05
C SER A 143 -14.63 -15.27 14.79
N LEU A 144 -15.51 -15.19 13.78
CA LEU A 144 -16.26 -13.98 13.49
C LEU A 144 -17.42 -13.83 14.49
N ASP A 145 -17.54 -12.63 15.04
CA ASP A 145 -18.58 -12.25 15.99
C ASP A 145 -19.09 -10.83 15.66
N SER A 146 -20.20 -10.43 16.26
CA SER A 146 -20.80 -9.09 16.18
C SER A 146 -19.82 -7.95 16.46
N HIS A 147 -18.76 -8.20 17.24
CA HIS A 147 -17.70 -7.24 17.55
C HIS A 147 -16.53 -7.25 16.55
N SER A 148 -16.56 -8.09 15.50
CA SER A 148 -15.51 -8.14 14.49
C SER A 148 -15.55 -6.92 13.59
N SER A 149 -14.47 -6.14 13.55
CA SER A 149 -14.43 -4.96 12.70
C SER A 149 -14.51 -5.32 11.21
N LEU A 150 -15.37 -4.62 10.48
CA LEU A 150 -15.56 -4.79 9.04
C LEU A 150 -14.23 -4.66 8.27
N GLY A 151 -13.38 -3.72 8.68
CA GLY A 151 -12.04 -3.53 8.11
C GLY A 151 -11.11 -4.73 8.30
N ALA A 152 -11.15 -5.40 9.47
CA ALA A 152 -10.35 -6.60 9.71
C ALA A 152 -10.83 -7.78 8.85
N MET A 153 -12.14 -7.96 8.69
CA MET A 153 -12.71 -8.98 7.82
C MET A 153 -12.27 -8.78 6.36
N TRP A 154 -12.41 -7.56 5.83
CA TRP A 154 -11.97 -7.24 4.47
C TRP A 154 -10.47 -7.40 4.25
N ARG A 155 -9.64 -7.08 5.26
CA ARG A 155 -8.20 -7.31 5.19
C ARG A 155 -7.89 -8.80 5.08
N LYS A 156 -8.52 -9.64 5.92
CA LYS A 156 -8.34 -11.09 5.87
C LYS A 156 -8.84 -11.69 4.56
N LEU A 157 -10.01 -11.28 4.06
CA LEU A 157 -10.55 -11.71 2.76
C LEU A 157 -9.61 -11.37 1.60
N ARG A 158 -9.00 -10.18 1.61
CA ARG A 158 -7.98 -9.81 0.62
C ARG A 158 -6.75 -10.70 0.69
N THR A 159 -6.28 -11.01 1.91
CA THR A 159 -5.18 -11.97 2.11
C THR A 159 -5.52 -13.35 1.56
N ILE A 160 -6.74 -13.84 1.80
CA ILE A 160 -7.20 -15.16 1.34
C ILE A 160 -7.31 -15.23 -0.17
N ARG A 161 -7.84 -14.17 -0.80
CA ARG A 161 -7.91 -14.05 -2.27
C ARG A 161 -6.55 -13.79 -2.93
N GLY A 162 -5.50 -13.57 -2.15
CA GLY A 162 -4.19 -13.18 -2.66
C GLY A 162 -4.16 -11.80 -3.33
N LEU A 163 -5.18 -10.98 -3.07
CA LEU A 163 -5.29 -9.64 -3.61
C LEU A 163 -4.49 -8.69 -2.71
N LYS A 164 -3.40 -8.13 -3.25
CA LYS A 164 -2.88 -6.88 -2.69
C LYS A 164 -3.88 -5.77 -2.98
N PRO A 165 -4.01 -4.74 -2.11
CA PRO A 165 -4.70 -3.53 -2.52
C PRO A 165 -4.12 -3.07 -3.87
N PRO A 166 -4.98 -2.72 -4.86
CA PRO A 166 -4.48 -2.20 -6.12
C PRO A 166 -3.59 -1.01 -5.80
N ALA A 167 -2.37 -0.99 -6.37
CA ALA A 167 -1.62 0.24 -6.43
C ALA A 167 -2.49 1.20 -7.25
N LEU A 168 -2.93 2.30 -6.63
CA LEU A 168 -3.62 3.34 -7.36
C LEU A 168 -2.64 3.83 -8.44
N PRO A 169 -2.98 3.69 -9.74
CA PRO A 169 -2.05 4.00 -10.82
C PRO A 169 -1.60 5.46 -10.82
N ASP A 170 -2.34 6.35 -10.13
CA ASP A 170 -1.96 7.73 -9.88
C ASP A 170 -2.61 8.26 -8.58
N ALA A 171 -2.00 7.93 -7.43
CA ALA A 171 -2.53 8.38 -6.14
C ALA A 171 -2.43 9.91 -5.98
N GLN A 172 -1.42 10.53 -6.58
CA GLN A 172 -1.18 11.97 -6.50
C GLN A 172 -2.17 12.73 -7.37
N GLY A 173 -2.36 12.34 -8.64
CA GLY A 173 -3.34 12.99 -9.51
C GLY A 173 -4.77 12.80 -9.04
N GLU A 174 -5.14 11.67 -8.44
CA GLU A 174 -6.45 11.54 -7.80
C GLU A 174 -6.59 12.40 -6.54
N ALA A 175 -5.53 12.53 -5.73
CA ALA A 175 -5.54 13.44 -4.59
C ALA A 175 -5.70 14.90 -5.05
N GLU A 176 -4.96 15.32 -6.07
CA GLU A 176 -5.06 16.65 -6.68
C GLU A 176 -6.43 16.89 -7.31
N ARG A 177 -6.99 15.91 -8.02
CA ARG A 177 -8.35 15.99 -8.58
C ARG A 177 -9.40 16.17 -7.50
N LEU A 178 -9.31 15.40 -6.41
CA LEU A 178 -10.23 15.52 -5.27
C LEU A 178 -10.05 16.86 -4.54
N ALA A 179 -8.81 17.33 -4.37
CA ALA A 179 -8.53 18.63 -3.78
C ALA A 179 -9.09 19.78 -4.62
N ALA A 180 -8.93 19.73 -5.96
CA ALA A 180 -9.49 20.70 -6.88
C ALA A 180 -11.03 20.70 -6.85
N HIS A 181 -11.64 19.52 -6.82
CA HIS A 181 -13.09 19.38 -6.69
C HIS A 181 -13.61 19.93 -5.35
N PHE A 182 -12.90 19.65 -4.25
CA PHE A 182 -13.24 20.22 -2.94
C PHE A 182 -13.11 21.74 -2.95
N ALA A 183 -12.00 22.28 -3.48
CA ALA A 183 -11.77 23.71 -3.62
C ALA A 183 -12.88 24.40 -4.43
N GLY A 184 -13.37 23.77 -5.51
CA GLY A 184 -14.52 24.28 -6.27
C GLY A 184 -15.82 24.30 -5.47
N ARG A 185 -16.09 23.26 -4.65
CA ARG A 185 -17.28 23.21 -3.78
C ARG A 185 -17.22 24.20 -2.63
N THR A 186 -16.02 24.52 -2.15
CA THR A 186 -15.80 25.50 -1.08
C THR A 186 -15.53 26.91 -1.61
N ALA A 187 -15.47 27.10 -2.93
CA ALA A 187 -15.25 28.41 -3.52
C ALA A 187 -16.44 29.34 -3.23
N ASP A 188 -16.16 30.64 -3.12
CA ASP A 188 -17.15 31.64 -2.71
C ASP A 188 -18.40 31.65 -3.59
N HIS A 189 -18.27 31.33 -4.87
CA HIS A 189 -19.41 31.27 -5.79
C HIS A 189 -20.40 30.12 -5.50
N SER A 190 -19.97 29.09 -4.78
CA SER A 190 -20.81 27.97 -4.33
C SER A 190 -21.54 28.27 -3.02
N LEU A 191 -21.19 29.37 -2.34
CA LEU A 191 -21.81 29.79 -1.09
C LEU A 191 -23.10 30.59 -1.35
N THR A 192 -24.08 30.43 -0.46
CA THR A 192 -25.30 31.25 -0.53
C THR A 192 -25.00 32.71 -0.18
N GLU A 193 -25.80 33.62 -0.73
CA GLU A 193 -25.58 35.06 -0.52
C GLU A 193 -25.71 35.48 0.95
N ALA A 194 -26.54 34.79 1.73
CA ALA A 194 -26.61 34.97 3.17
C ALA A 194 -25.30 34.59 3.86
N THR A 195 -24.71 33.45 3.49
CA THR A 195 -23.42 32.98 4.03
C THR A 195 -22.28 33.94 3.69
N LYS A 196 -22.24 34.46 2.45
CA LYS A 196 -21.22 35.44 2.04
C LYS A 196 -21.28 36.71 2.89
N ARG A 197 -22.46 37.29 3.08
CA ARG A 197 -22.65 38.48 3.92
C ARG A 197 -22.21 38.25 5.36
N THR A 198 -22.48 37.07 5.92
CA THR A 198 -21.99 36.70 7.26
C THR A 198 -20.47 36.60 7.30
N LEU A 199 -19.85 35.98 6.29
CA LEU A 199 -18.39 35.88 6.21
C LEU A 199 -17.74 37.25 6.05
N ASP A 200 -18.28 38.11 5.21
CA ASP A 200 -17.80 39.48 5.00
C ASP A 200 -17.92 40.32 6.28
N GLY A 201 -19.03 40.18 7.01
CA GLY A 201 -19.24 40.86 8.30
C GLY A 201 -18.28 40.38 9.39
N LEU A 202 -17.88 39.11 9.38
CA LEU A 202 -16.93 38.52 10.35
C LEU A 202 -15.46 38.71 9.96
N LYS A 203 -15.19 39.12 8.71
CA LYS A 203 -13.84 39.30 8.19
C LYS A 203 -13.00 40.33 8.98
N PRO A 204 -13.50 41.54 9.29
CA PRO A 204 -12.69 42.52 10.04
C PRO A 204 -12.32 42.01 11.44
N ASP A 205 -13.28 41.44 12.17
CA ASP A 205 -13.03 40.89 13.52
C ASP A 205 -11.98 39.76 13.50
N ARG A 206 -12.02 38.91 12.47
CA ARG A 206 -11.04 37.83 12.28
C ARG A 206 -9.65 38.37 11.93
N GLU A 207 -9.58 39.38 11.09
CA GLU A 207 -8.32 40.02 10.72
C GLU A 207 -7.70 40.74 11.92
N GLU A 208 -8.51 41.45 12.72
CA GLU A 208 -8.08 42.08 13.97
C GLU A 208 -7.58 41.02 14.97
N TYR A 209 -8.32 39.91 15.13
CA TYR A 209 -7.89 38.80 15.97
C TYR A 209 -6.56 38.20 15.50
N ILE A 210 -6.41 37.90 14.20
CA ILE A 210 -5.17 37.35 13.66
C ILE A 210 -4.00 38.30 13.87
N THR A 211 -4.18 39.60 13.61
CA THR A 211 -3.14 40.60 13.86
C THR A 211 -2.77 40.66 15.34
N SER A 212 -3.75 40.66 16.24
CA SER A 212 -3.50 40.67 17.69
C SER A 212 -2.71 39.46 18.18
N VAL A 213 -3.04 38.26 17.66
CA VAL A 213 -2.35 37.01 18.02
C VAL A 213 -0.95 36.96 17.41
N CYS A 214 -0.74 37.51 16.21
CA CYS A 214 0.58 37.59 15.59
C CYS A 214 1.51 38.60 16.29
N GLU A 215 0.94 39.62 16.93
CA GLU A 215 1.70 40.60 17.73
C GLU A 215 1.97 40.12 19.15
N GLU A 216 1.18 39.18 19.66
CA GLU A 216 1.37 38.57 20.97
C GLU A 216 2.57 37.61 20.93
N GLN A 217 3.60 37.91 21.74
CA GLN A 217 4.77 37.05 21.85
C GLN A 217 4.42 35.79 22.65
N HIS A 218 4.17 34.68 21.95
CA HIS A 218 3.81 33.43 22.61
C HIS A 218 5.07 32.67 23.05
N ALA A 219 4.99 31.94 24.16
CA ALA A 219 6.11 31.17 24.70
C ALA A 219 6.64 30.07 23.75
N THR A 220 5.86 29.73 22.71
CA THR A 220 6.24 28.77 21.67
C THR A 220 6.90 29.41 20.45
N ASP A 221 6.95 30.74 20.36
CA ASP A 221 7.56 31.48 19.24
C ASP A 221 9.08 31.59 19.41
N THR A 222 9.69 30.55 19.95
CA THR A 222 11.15 30.41 20.05
C THR A 222 11.65 29.56 18.89
N PRO A 223 12.77 29.93 18.23
CA PRO A 223 13.35 29.10 17.19
C PRO A 223 13.71 27.71 17.73
N PHE A 224 13.37 26.67 16.97
CA PHE A 224 13.63 25.28 17.34
C PHE A 224 15.12 25.05 17.57
N VAL A 225 15.45 24.26 18.60
CA VAL A 225 16.85 23.98 18.95
C VAL A 225 17.32 22.72 18.21
N PRO A 226 18.59 22.62 17.75
CA PRO A 226 19.07 21.45 16.99
C PRO A 226 18.85 20.07 17.65
N HIS A 227 18.77 20.02 18.98
CA HIS A 227 18.49 18.79 19.72
C HIS A 227 17.01 18.37 19.65
N GLU A 228 16.07 19.31 19.53
CA GLU A 228 14.64 19.05 19.32
C GLU A 228 14.41 18.50 17.91
N LEU A 229 15.08 19.08 16.92
CA LEU A 229 15.04 18.60 15.54
C LEU A 229 15.60 17.17 15.42
N THR A 230 16.75 16.91 16.05
CA THR A 230 17.32 15.55 16.05
C THR A 230 16.47 14.56 16.85
N ARG A 231 15.70 15.01 17.85
CA ARG A 231 14.71 14.17 18.56
C ARG A 231 13.51 13.85 17.68
N ALA A 232 12.96 14.84 16.96
CA ALA A 232 11.84 14.65 16.04
C ALA A 232 12.21 13.76 14.84
N LEU A 233 13.44 13.87 14.34
CA LEU A 233 13.95 13.02 13.27
C LEU A 233 14.29 11.60 13.73
N LYS A 234 14.58 11.41 15.03
CA LYS A 234 14.64 10.09 15.69
C LYS A 234 13.23 9.59 16.00
N THR A 235 12.36 9.52 14.99
CA THR A 235 11.21 8.62 15.10
C THR A 235 11.77 7.21 15.20
N ASN A 236 11.67 6.59 16.38
CA ASN A 236 11.84 5.15 16.49
C ASN A 236 10.86 4.53 15.49
N SER A 237 11.28 3.55 14.71
CA SER A 237 10.44 2.83 13.74
C SER A 237 9.23 2.10 14.37
N SER A 238 8.98 2.29 15.67
CA SER A 238 7.80 1.85 16.41
C SER A 238 6.64 2.85 16.41
N ASP A 239 6.86 4.14 16.11
CA ASP A 239 5.83 5.19 16.23
C ASP A 239 5.02 5.42 14.94
N THR A 240 5.36 4.75 13.83
CA THR A 240 4.58 4.80 12.58
C THR A 240 3.46 3.77 12.53
N PHE A 241 2.73 3.57 13.62
CA PHE A 241 1.43 2.90 13.60
C PHE A 241 0.44 3.51 14.62
N TYR A 242 -0.72 3.93 14.09
CA TYR A 242 -1.96 4.40 14.74
C TYR A 242 -2.08 5.90 15.07
N LEU A 243 -2.46 6.69 14.05
CA LEU A 243 -3.48 7.73 14.24
C LEU A 243 -4.79 7.03 14.66
N GLY A 244 -4.95 6.86 15.97
CA GLY A 244 -6.08 6.15 16.53
C GLY A 244 -5.87 5.80 17.99
N ASP A 245 -5.51 6.80 18.81
CA ASP A 245 -5.89 6.86 20.22
C ASP A 245 -5.51 8.25 20.74
N TYR A 246 -6.52 9.11 20.89
CA TYR A 246 -6.38 10.25 21.81
C TYR A 246 -6.14 9.65 23.19
N GLY A 247 -4.89 9.74 23.65
CA GLY A 247 -4.50 9.44 25.01
C GLY A 247 -5.40 10.23 25.96
N ARG A 248 -6.25 9.50 26.67
CA ARG A 248 -7.03 10.00 27.80
C ARG A 248 -6.04 10.64 28.79
N PRO A 249 -6.11 11.95 29.09
CA PRO A 249 -5.18 12.53 30.05
C PRO A 249 -5.37 11.87 31.41
N SER A 250 -4.25 11.53 32.03
CA SER A 250 -4.19 11.05 33.41
C SER A 250 -4.87 12.05 34.33
N ARG A 251 -5.61 11.55 35.32
CA ARG A 251 -6.35 12.36 36.31
C ARG A 251 -5.44 13.14 37.28
N SER A 252 -4.12 13.08 37.07
CA SER A 252 -3.08 13.76 37.85
C SER A 252 -2.72 15.15 37.33
N ASP A 253 -3.13 15.51 36.11
CA ASP A 253 -2.57 16.69 35.42
C ASP A 253 -3.52 17.90 35.40
N TRP A 254 -4.55 17.90 36.26
CA TRP A 254 -5.45 19.05 36.42
C TRP A 254 -4.97 19.95 37.57
N PRO A 255 -4.94 21.28 37.38
CA PRO A 255 -4.75 22.20 38.50
C PRO A 255 -5.90 22.07 39.51
N PRO A 256 -5.62 22.20 40.83
CA PRO A 256 -6.64 21.99 41.84
C PRO A 256 -7.52 23.23 41.94
N GLN A 257 -8.57 23.33 41.14
CA GLN A 257 -9.74 24.15 41.48
C GLN A 257 -10.96 23.81 40.63
N LEU A 258 -12.12 23.77 41.30
CA LEU A 258 -13.48 23.53 40.81
C LEU A 258 -13.95 22.06 40.75
N SER A 259 -14.12 21.48 41.94
CA SER A 259 -15.03 20.37 42.17
C SER A 259 -16.49 20.84 41.99
N LEU A 260 -17.12 20.53 40.86
CA LEU A 260 -18.57 20.51 40.75
C LEU A 260 -19.04 19.14 40.24
N SER A 261 -19.79 18.49 41.11
CA SER A 261 -20.39 17.15 40.97
C SER A 261 -21.32 17.06 39.76
N TRP A 262 -21.07 16.11 38.86
CA TRP A 262 -22.03 15.62 37.86
C TRP A 262 -22.27 14.11 38.05
N LYS A 263 -22.69 13.72 39.26
CA LYS A 263 -23.45 12.48 39.47
C LYS A 263 -24.89 12.85 39.76
N SER A 264 -25.67 13.06 38.70
CA SER A 264 -27.11 12.79 38.71
C SER A 264 -27.63 12.82 37.27
N TYR A 265 -28.65 12.01 37.01
CA TYR A 265 -29.34 11.80 35.74
C TYR A 265 -28.79 10.70 34.81
N MET A 266 -28.83 9.46 35.32
CA MET A 266 -29.66 8.44 34.65
C MET A 266 -30.97 8.32 35.43
N SER A 267 -32.07 8.77 34.85
CA SER A 267 -33.45 8.28 35.03
C SER A 267 -34.40 9.19 34.24
N LEU A 268 -34.74 8.74 33.02
CA LEU A 268 -36.06 8.73 32.37
C LEU A 268 -35.88 8.34 30.89
#